data_AF-A0AAV1B3J2-F1
#
_entry.id   AF-A0AAV1B3J2-F1
#
_cell.length_a   1.000
_cell.length_b   1.000
_cell.length_c   1.000
_cell.angle_alpha   90.00
_cell.angle_beta   90.00
_cell.angle_gamma   90.00
#
_symmetry.space_group_name_H-M   'P 1'
#
loop_
_entity.id
_entity.type
_entity.pdbx_description
1 polymer ?
#
loop_
_entity_poly.entity_id
_entity_poly.type
_entity_poly.pdbx_seq_one_letter_code
_entity_poly.pdbx_strand_id
1 'polypeptide(L)'
;MNPAVAIGPLLQPELNDSSTLILNLINGSETFMNAAFGWINVKDVANAHILAYEDASANGRYCLVEKVIHFSELIKILHDMYPTLQIPNKCADDKLLMQTFQFADF
;
A
#
# COMPACT_ATOMS: atom_id res chain seq x y z
N MET A 1 7.30 10.74 -12.13
CA MET A 1 7.06 9.73 -11.09
C MET A 1 5.58 9.61 -10.84
N ASN A 2 5.06 8.38 -10.77
CA ASN A 2 3.64 8.08 -10.60
C ASN A 2 3.49 6.97 -9.56
N PRO A 3 3.60 7.32 -8.26
CA PRO A 3 3.41 6.36 -7.18
C PRO A 3 1.94 5.98 -7.00
N ALA A 4 1.70 4.74 -6.57
CA ALA A 4 0.42 4.34 -5.99
C ALA A 4 0.35 4.71 -4.49
N VAL A 5 -0.26 3.89 -3.65
CA VAL A 5 -0.39 4.14 -2.21
C VAL A 5 1.00 4.03 -1.56
N ALA A 6 1.53 5.16 -1.11
CA ALA A 6 2.87 5.25 -0.55
C ALA A 6 2.84 5.14 0.98
N ILE A 7 3.46 4.08 1.51
CA ILE A 7 3.53 3.80 2.95
C ILE A 7 4.98 3.68 3.42
N GLY A 8 5.20 3.82 4.72
CA GLY A 8 6.51 3.62 5.33
C GLY A 8 6.66 4.38 6.64
N PRO A 9 7.90 4.47 7.17
CA PRO A 9 8.18 5.21 8.40
C PRO A 9 7.78 6.69 8.28
N LEU A 10 7.10 7.20 9.30
CA LEU A 10 6.74 8.61 9.40
C LEU A 10 7.92 9.41 9.96
N LEU A 11 8.18 10.59 9.39
CA LEU A 11 9.18 11.54 9.88
C LEU A 11 8.60 12.58 10.84
N GLN A 12 7.28 12.65 10.94
CA GLN A 12 6.51 13.60 11.74
C GLN A 12 5.23 12.90 12.25
N PRO A 13 4.60 13.38 13.34
CA PRO A 13 3.45 12.71 13.97
C PRO A 13 2.12 12.87 13.20
N GLU A 14 2.15 13.39 11.98
CA GLU A 14 0.98 13.54 11.11
C GLU A 14 0.90 12.40 10.08
N LEU A 15 -0.32 11.90 9.86
CA LEU A 15 -0.59 10.88 8.85
C LEU A 15 -0.94 11.49 7.51
N ASN A 16 -0.53 10.81 6.44
CA ASN A 16 -1.11 10.98 5.12
C ASN A 16 -2.30 10.03 4.93
N ASP A 17 -3.06 10.21 3.84
CA ASP A 17 -4.22 9.36 3.52
C ASP A 17 -3.81 7.89 3.37
N SER A 18 -2.65 7.63 2.77
CA SER A 18 -2.12 6.27 2.55
C SER A 18 -1.88 5.50 3.85
N SER A 19 -1.27 6.14 4.85
CA SER A 19 -1.00 5.52 6.15
C SER A 19 -2.26 5.42 7.01
N THR A 20 -3.23 6.32 6.79
CA THR A 20 -4.55 6.27 7.43
C THR A 20 -5.30 4.99 7.05
N LEU A 21 -5.11 4.45 5.84
CA LEU A 21 -5.68 3.16 5.44
C LEU A 21 -5.22 2.02 6.36
N ILE A 22 -3.94 1.99 6.74
CA ILE A 22 -3.41 0.98 7.67
C ILE A 22 -3.90 1.25 9.09
N LEU A 23 -3.87 2.51 9.54
CA LEU A 23 -4.35 2.89 10.88
C LEU A 23 -5.79 2.41 11.10
N ASN A 24 -6.68 2.63 10.13
CA ASN A 24 -8.08 2.23 10.24
C ASN A 24 -8.25 0.72 10.46
N LEU A 25 -7.37 -0.11 9.89
CA LEU A 25 -7.44 -1.57 10.09
C LEU A 25 -6.99 -2.00 11.49
N ILE A 26 -6.08 -1.27 12.11
CA ILE A 26 -5.48 -1.63 13.42
C ILE A 26 -6.10 -0.86 14.60
N ASN A 27 -6.95 0.13 14.33
CA ASN A 27 -7.60 0.97 15.34
C ASN A 27 -9.07 0.58 15.58
N GLY A 28 -9.35 -0.72 15.57
CA GLY A 28 -10.66 -1.25 15.98
C GLY A 28 -11.74 -1.24 14.89
N SER A 29 -11.39 -1.21 13.61
CA SER A 29 -12.40 -1.40 12.55
C SER A 29 -12.98 -2.81 12.60
N GLU A 30 -14.31 -2.92 12.46
CA GLU A 30 -15.03 -4.19 12.39
C GLU A 30 -14.92 -4.86 11.01
N THR A 31 -14.68 -4.07 9.97
CA THR A 31 -14.60 -4.56 8.59
C THR A 31 -13.39 -4.00 7.83
N PHE A 32 -12.98 -4.68 6.75
CA PHE A 32 -12.03 -4.17 5.77
C PHE A 32 -12.70 -3.90 4.42
N MET A 33 -12.18 -2.97 3.64
CA MET A 33 -12.78 -2.58 2.36
C MET A 33 -12.63 -3.65 1.28
N ASN A 34 -13.64 -3.79 0.41
CA ASN A 34 -13.53 -4.61 -0.80
C ASN A 34 -12.80 -3.84 -1.92
N ALA A 35 -11.49 -3.64 -1.75
CA ALA A 35 -10.68 -2.93 -2.73
C ALA A 35 -9.28 -3.54 -2.88
N ALA A 36 -8.70 -3.35 -4.05
CA ALA A 36 -7.31 -3.67 -4.34
C ALA A 36 -6.56 -2.38 -4.71
N PHE A 37 -5.44 -2.12 -4.03
CA PHE A 37 -4.58 -0.96 -4.27
C PHE A 37 -3.16 -1.40 -4.60
N GLY A 38 -2.50 -0.60 -5.44
CA GLY A 38 -1.06 -0.65 -5.59
C GLY A 38 -0.37 -0.02 -4.39
N TRP A 39 0.66 -0.67 -3.86
CA TRP A 39 1.45 -0.21 -2.73
C TRP A 39 2.90 0.00 -3.16
N ILE A 40 3.55 0.98 -2.53
CA ILE A 40 4.97 1.27 -2.71
C ILE A 40 5.55 1.82 -1.41
N ASN A 41 6.80 1.49 -1.11
CA ASN A 41 7.50 2.09 0.02
C ASN A 41 7.86 3.56 -0.29
N VAL A 42 7.62 4.48 0.65
CA VAL A 42 7.97 5.89 0.50
C VAL A 42 9.47 6.11 0.27
N LYS A 43 10.33 5.25 0.81
CA LYS A 43 11.78 5.30 0.57
C LYS A 43 12.12 5.00 -0.90
N ASP A 44 11.40 4.05 -1.51
CA ASP A 44 11.61 3.70 -2.92
C ASP A 44 11.09 4.81 -3.83
N VAL A 45 10.00 5.48 -3.43
CA VAL A 45 9.56 6.70 -4.12
C VAL A 45 10.63 7.79 -4.08
N ALA A 46 11.22 8.05 -2.91
CA ALA A 46 12.29 9.05 -2.78
C ALA A 46 13.53 8.67 -3.62
N ASN A 47 13.97 7.41 -3.54
CA ASN A 47 15.09 6.91 -4.32
C ASN A 47 14.83 7.00 -5.83
N ALA A 48 13.63 6.67 -6.29
CA ALA A 48 13.27 6.79 -7.70
C ALA A 48 13.40 8.24 -8.20
N HIS A 49 12.98 9.22 -7.40
CA HIS A 49 13.16 10.64 -7.75
C HIS A 49 14.63 11.04 -7.85
N ILE A 50 15.48 10.59 -6.92
CA ILE A 50 16.93 10.85 -6.95
C ILE A 50 17.53 10.24 -8.21
N LEU A 51 17.29 8.95 -8.46
CA LEU A 51 17.83 8.23 -9.62
C LEU A 51 17.44 8.88 -10.95
N ALA A 52 16.16 9.23 -11.12
CA ALA A 52 15.72 9.87 -12.35
C ALA A 52 16.18 11.32 -12.51
N TYR A 53 16.56 11.99 -11.41
CA TYR A 53 17.18 13.31 -11.48
C TYR A 53 18.66 13.22 -11.86
N GLU A 54 19.37 12.23 -11.32
CA GLU A 54 20.82 12.06 -11.53
C GLU A 54 21.16 11.43 -12.88
N ASP A 55 20.29 10.56 -13.42
CA ASP A 55 20.48 9.92 -14.71
C ASP A 55 19.99 10.82 -15.86
N ALA A 56 20.92 11.36 -16.65
CA ALA A 56 20.62 12.20 -17.82
C ALA A 56 19.84 11.47 -18.93
N SER A 57 19.80 10.13 -18.91
CA SER A 57 19.00 9.33 -19.84
C SER A 57 17.56 9.13 -19.38
N ALA A 58 17.28 9.39 -18.09
CA ALA A 58 15.94 9.25 -17.54
C ALA A 58 14.97 10.24 -18.19
N ASN A 59 13.83 9.73 -18.64
CA ASN A 59 12.82 10.50 -19.35
C ASN A 59 11.42 9.89 -19.20
N GLY A 60 10.40 10.71 -19.44
CA GLY A 60 9.02 10.26 -19.43
C GLY A 60 8.44 10.03 -18.03
N ARG A 61 7.62 8.98 -17.90
CA ARG A 61 6.83 8.67 -16.70
C ARG A 61 7.19 7.29 -16.17
N TYR A 62 7.40 7.22 -14.86
CA TYR A 62 7.73 5.99 -14.14
C TYR A 62 6.59 5.63 -13.20
N CYS A 63 5.98 4.47 -13.40
CA CYS A 63 5.01 3.90 -12.46
C CYS A 63 5.78 3.33 -11.27
N LEU A 64 5.43 3.77 -10.06
CA LEU A 64 6.06 3.29 -8.83
C LEU A 64 5.04 2.50 -8.03
N VAL A 65 4.99 1.19 -8.30
CA VAL A 65 4.13 0.23 -7.63
C VAL A 65 4.93 -1.06 -7.44
N GLU A 66 5.03 -1.52 -6.20
CA GLU A 66 5.67 -2.78 -5.87
C GLU A 66 4.69 -3.93 -6.05
N LYS A 67 3.51 -3.83 -5.43
CA LYS A 67 2.49 -4.88 -5.49
C LYS A 67 1.09 -4.31 -5.44
N VAL A 68 0.17 -4.91 -6.20
CA VAL A 68 -1.27 -4.68 -6.05
C VAL A 68 -1.85 -5.78 -5.19
N ILE A 69 -2.34 -5.43 -4.00
CA ILE A 69 -2.98 -6.39 -3.10
C ILE A 69 -4.37 -5.93 -2.71
N HIS A 70 -5.25 -6.91 -2.50
CA HIS A 70 -6.55 -6.71 -1.88
C HIS A 70 -6.38 -6.53 -0.38
N PHE A 71 -7.29 -5.78 0.27
CA PHE A 71 -7.26 -5.57 1.73
C PHE A 71 -7.31 -6.88 2.54
N SER A 72 -7.92 -7.95 2.02
CA SER A 72 -7.90 -9.26 2.66
C SER A 72 -6.49 -9.87 2.73
N GLU A 73 -5.62 -9.57 1.77
CA GLU A 73 -4.21 -9.96 1.79
C GLU A 73 -3.42 -9.08 2.76
N LEU A 74 -3.71 -7.77 2.80
CA LEU A 74 -3.13 -6.87 3.81
C LEU A 74 -3.48 -7.32 5.24
N ILE A 75 -4.71 -7.78 5.47
CA ILE A 75 -5.16 -8.34 6.75
C ILE A 75 -4.38 -9.60 7.12
N LYS A 76 -4.13 -10.50 6.16
CA LYS A 76 -3.27 -11.68 6.38
C LYS A 76 -1.86 -11.26 6.78
N ILE A 77 -1.27 -10.31 6.07
CA ILE A 77 0.07 -9.78 6.38
C ILE A 77 0.11 -9.19 7.80
N LEU A 78 -0.89 -8.38 8.18
CA LEU A 78 -0.98 -7.81 9.53
C LEU A 78 -1.15 -8.88 10.61
N HIS A 79 -1.99 -9.89 10.36
CA HIS A 79 -2.18 -11.01 11.28
C HIS A 79 -0.88 -11.81 11.49
N ASP A 80 -0.15 -12.10 10.39
CA ASP A 80 1.08 -12.88 10.44
C ASP A 80 2.20 -12.13 11.18
N MET A 81 2.28 -10.80 11.01
CA MET A 81 3.24 -9.95 11.72
C MET A 81 2.86 -9.71 13.19
N TYR A 82 1.55 -9.59 13.47
CA TYR A 82 1.04 -9.25 14.80
C TYR A 82 -0.13 -10.16 15.20
N PRO A 83 0.11 -11.43 15.58
CA PRO A 83 -0.94 -12.42 15.80
C PRO A 83 -1.94 -12.11 16.91
N THR A 84 -1.61 -11.22 17.84
CA THR A 84 -2.49 -10.80 18.95
C THR A 84 -3.21 -9.48 18.67
N LEU A 85 -2.93 -8.82 17.55
CA LEU A 85 -3.55 -7.56 17.18
C LEU A 85 -4.99 -7.80 16.73
N GLN A 86 -5.91 -7.04 17.30
CA GLN A 86 -7.31 -7.08 16.88
C GLN A 86 -7.45 -6.36 15.54
N ILE A 87 -7.74 -7.11 14.48
CA ILE A 87 -7.94 -6.61 13.12
C ILE A 87 -9.24 -7.18 12.53
N PRO A 88 -9.88 -6.49 11.57
CA PRO A 88 -11.13 -6.94 10.99
C PRO A 88 -10.95 -8.26 10.22
N ASN A 89 -11.88 -9.20 10.42
CA ASN A 89 -11.93 -10.48 9.70
C ASN A 89 -13.06 -10.58 8.67
N LYS A 90 -13.85 -9.50 8.52
CA LYS A 90 -15.01 -9.43 7.62
C LYS A 90 -14.84 -8.32 6.58
N CYS A 91 -15.22 -8.62 5.35
CA CYS A 91 -15.31 -7.63 4.28
C CYS A 91 -16.50 -6.68 4.51
N ALA A 92 -16.36 -5.40 4.13
CA ALA A 92 -17.40 -4.38 4.30
C ALA A 92 -18.65 -4.63 3.44
N ASP A 93 -18.52 -5.41 2.37
CA ASP A 93 -19.65 -5.89 1.56
C ASP A 93 -19.53 -7.39 1.26
N ASP A 94 -20.66 -8.00 0.92
CA ASP A 94 -20.77 -9.43 0.57
C ASP A 94 -20.58 -9.67 -0.95
N LYS A 95 -19.95 -8.72 -1.67
CA LYS A 95 -19.72 -8.87 -3.12
C LYS A 95 -18.51 -9.75 -3.38
N LEU A 96 -18.38 -10.19 -4.63
CA LEU A 96 -17.14 -10.82 -5.09
C LEU A 96 -15.96 -9.88 -4.84
N LEU A 97 -14.86 -10.44 -4.32
CA LEU A 97 -13.68 -9.65 -4.03
C LEU A 97 -13.13 -9.02 -5.31
N MET A 98 -12.76 -7.74 -5.22
CA MET A 98 -12.10 -7.05 -6.33
C MET A 98 -10.84 -7.80 -6.74
N GLN A 99 -10.70 -8.04 -8.05
CA GLN A 99 -9.55 -8.75 -8.60
C GLN A 99 -8.28 -7.91 -8.50
N THR A 100 -7.17 -8.58 -8.20
CA THR A 100 -5.81 -8.02 -8.24
C THR A 100 -5.14 -8.37 -9.57
N PHE A 101 -4.08 -7.66 -9.93
CA PHE A 101 -3.23 -7.97 -11.06
C PHE A 101 -1.77 -7.83 -10.66
N GLN A 102 -0.88 -8.58 -11.30
CA GLN A 102 0.56 -8.45 -11.09
C GLN A 102 1.14 -7.52 -12.16
N PHE A 103 2.09 -6.67 -11.76
CA PHE A 103 2.97 -6.03 -12.72
C PHE A 103 4.07 -7.04 -13.08
N ALA A 104 4.51 -7.04 -14.35
CA ALA A 104 5.71 -7.78 -14.71
C ALA A 104 6.91 -7.07 -14.07
N ASP A 105 7.84 -7.85 -13.50
CA ASP A 105 9.13 -7.31 -13.06
C ASP A 105 9.83 -6.70 -14.29
N PHE A 106 10.26 -5.44 -14.17
CA PHE A 106 11.01 -4.71 -15.20
C PHE A 106 12.52 -4.95 -15.07
#